data_AF-A0A2S4ZAV5-F1
#
_entry.id   AF-A0A2S4ZAV5-F1
#
_cell.length_a   1.000
_cell.length_b   1.000
_cell.length_c   1.000
_cell.angle_alpha   90.00
_cell.angle_beta   90.00
_cell.angle_gamma   90.00
#
_symmetry.space_group_name_H-M   'P 1'
#
loop_
_entity.id
_entity.type
_entity.pdbx_description
1 polymer ?
#
loop_
_entity_poly.entity_id
_entity_poly.type
_entity_poly.pdbx_seq_one_letter_code
_entity_poly.pdbx_strand_id
1 'polypeptide(L)' 'MIKLERSADKECAQLAGLTGEADDTQWRRWREASEKVQAAVTAHAESAESNRHELEQAVKKAVRHAQQEGLLLSVVHC' A
#
# COMPACT_ATOMS: atom_id res chain seq x y z
N MET A 1 -0.08 -7.54 -6.35
CA MET A 1 -0.57 -6.87 -5.12
C MET A 1 0.49 -6.06 -4.39
N ILE A 2 1.70 -6.56 -4.06
CA ILE A 2 2.72 -5.80 -3.31
C ILE A 2 3.06 -4.43 -3.94
N LYS A 3 3.22 -4.36 -5.28
CA LYS A 3 3.43 -3.07 -5.97
C LYS A 3 2.26 -2.11 -5.85
N LEU A 4 1.01 -2.62 -5.85
CA LEU A 4 -0.20 -1.83 -5.70
C LEU A 4 -0.29 -1.25 -4.29
N GLU A 5 -0.01 -2.07 -3.28
CA GLU A 5 0.01 -1.65 -1.88
C GLU A 5 1.09 -0.58 -1.64
N ARG A 6 2.28 -0.73 -2.23
CA ARG A 6 3.31 0.33 -2.19
C ARG A 6 2.85 1.64 -2.83
N SER A 7 2.09 1.58 -3.92
CA SER A 7 1.55 2.79 -4.55
C SER A 7 0.49 3.44 -3.65
N ALA A 8 -0.43 2.67 -3.07
CA ALA A 8 -1.41 3.19 -2.12
C ALA A 8 -0.74 3.86 -0.90
N ASP A 9 0.30 3.23 -0.34
CA ASP A 9 1.11 3.79 0.74
C ASP A 9 1.75 5.15 0.36
N LYS A 10 2.26 5.28 -0.87
CA LYS A 10 2.85 6.54 -1.35
C LYS A 10 1.82 7.65 -1.47
N GLU A 11 0.61 7.33 -1.95
CA GLU A 11 -0.47 8.31 -2.02
C GLU A 11 -0.95 8.72 -0.62
N CYS A 12 -0.95 7.79 0.34
CA CYS A 12 -1.26 8.07 1.75
C CYS A 12 -0.22 8.98 2.40
N ALA A 13 1.07 8.73 2.16
CA ALA A 13 2.16 9.56 2.66
C ALA A 13 2.09 11.00 2.14
N GLN A 14 1.60 11.20 0.91
CA GLN A 14 1.43 12.52 0.30
C GLN A 14 0.27 13.33 0.89
N LEU A 15 -0.64 12.71 1.67
CA LEU A 15 -1.68 13.44 2.41
C LEU A 15 -1.11 14.27 3.56
N ALA A 16 0.06 13.90 4.08
CA ALA A 16 0.66 14.58 5.22
C ALA A 16 0.96 16.05 4.88
N GLY A 17 0.30 16.96 5.59
CA GLY A 17 0.52 18.41 5.46
C GLY A 17 -0.27 19.08 4.34
N LEU A 18 -1.15 18.36 3.62
CA LEU A 18 -2.10 18.97 2.69
C LEU A 18 -3.32 19.52 3.43
N THR A 19 -3.93 20.56 2.84
CA THR A 19 -5.17 21.17 3.34
C THR A 19 -6.04 21.63 2.18
N GLY A 20 -7.37 21.63 2.36
CA GLY A 20 -8.32 22.12 1.35
C GLY A 20 -8.37 21.23 0.10
N GLU A 21 -8.57 21.82 -1.07
CA GLU A 21 -8.81 21.07 -2.33
C GLU A 21 -7.66 20.11 -2.72
N ALA A 22 -6.42 20.44 -2.32
CA ALA A 22 -5.26 19.58 -2.52
C ALA A 22 -5.36 18.28 -1.69
N ASP A 23 -5.88 18.37 -0.46
CA ASP A 23 -6.15 17.20 0.40
C ASP A 23 -7.25 16.33 -0.22
N ASP A 24 -8.37 16.92 -0.66
CA ASP A 24 -9.47 16.18 -1.30
C ASP A 24 -9.04 15.44 -2.59
N THR A 25 -8.19 16.09 -3.38
CA THR A 25 -7.65 15.51 -4.62
C THR A 25 -6.69 14.37 -4.32
N GLN A 26 -5.79 14.57 -3.36
CA GLN A 26 -4.84 13.54 -2.95
C GLN A 26 -5.55 12.35 -2.29
N TRP A 27 -6.61 12.61 -1.51
CA TRP A 27 -7.40 11.58 -0.87
C TRP A 27 -8.15 10.72 -1.89
N ARG A 28 -8.68 11.31 -2.96
CA ARG A 28 -9.30 10.54 -4.06
C ARG A 28 -8.29 9.61 -4.75
N ARG A 29 -7.05 10.09 -4.97
CA ARG A 29 -5.98 9.25 -5.54
C ARG A 29 -5.61 8.09 -4.63
N TRP A 30 -5.47 8.36 -3.33
CA TRP A 30 -5.22 7.33 -2.33
C TRP A 30 -6.36 6.30 -2.25
N ARG A 31 -7.61 6.76 -2.28
CA ARG A 31 -8.80 5.90 -2.29
C ARG A 31 -8.79 4.96 -3.51
N GLU A 32 -8.61 5.51 -4.71
CA GLU A 32 -8.59 4.71 -5.94
C GLU A 32 -7.46 3.66 -5.92
N ALA A 33 -6.27 4.04 -5.44
CA ALA A 33 -5.16 3.11 -5.29
C ALA A 33 -5.49 1.99 -4.29
N SER A 34 -6.14 2.33 -3.17
CA SER A 34 -6.56 1.37 -2.14
C SER A 34 -7.64 0.41 -2.65
N GLU A 35 -8.60 0.90 -3.44
CA GLU A 35 -9.63 0.06 -4.08
C GLU A 35 -9.01 -0.97 -5.03
N LYS A 36 -7.99 -0.57 -5.82
CA LYS A 36 -7.24 -1.50 -6.69
C LYS A 36 -6.52 -2.58 -5.89
N VAL A 37 -5.98 -2.25 -4.72
CA VAL A 37 -5.38 -3.26 -3.83
C VAL A 37 -6.45 -4.23 -3.34
N GLN A 38 -7.57 -3.73 -2.79
CA GLN A 38 -8.65 -4.56 -2.26
C GLN A 38 -9.20 -5.50 -3.33
N ALA A 39 -9.44 -5.00 -4.55
CA ALA A 39 -9.87 -5.82 -5.67
C ALA A 39 -8.86 -6.95 -5.99
N ALA A 40 -7.56 -6.63 -6.02
CA ALA A 40 -6.52 -7.62 -6.28
C ALA A 40 -6.38 -8.66 -5.15
N VAL A 41 -6.54 -8.25 -3.88
CA VAL A 41 -6.52 -9.17 -2.73
C VAL A 41 -7.73 -10.09 -2.76
N THR A 42 -8.93 -9.56 -3.00
CA THR A 42 -10.16 -10.33 -3.10
C THR A 42 -10.07 -11.36 -4.24
N ALA A 43 -9.71 -10.93 -5.45
CA ALA A 43 -9.60 -11.84 -6.60
C ALA A 43 -8.58 -12.96 -6.37
N HIS A 44 -7.46 -12.67 -5.70
CA HIS A 44 -6.46 -13.68 -5.37
C HIS A 44 -6.93 -14.63 -4.27
N ALA A 45 -7.58 -14.11 -3.23
CA ALA A 45 -8.12 -14.92 -2.14
C ALA A 45 -9.18 -15.90 -2.64
N GLU A 46 -10.07 -15.44 -3.54
CA GLU A 46 -11.08 -16.29 -4.20
C GLU A 46 -10.43 -17.36 -5.06
N SER A 47 -9.44 -17.00 -5.89
CA SER A 47 -8.75 -17.95 -6.78
C SER A 47 -7.91 -18.98 -6.02
N ALA A 48 -7.37 -18.61 -4.85
CA ALA A 48 -6.51 -19.46 -4.03
C ALA A 48 -7.24 -20.12 -2.86
N GLU A 49 -8.58 -20.00 -2.80
CA GLU A 49 -9.42 -20.47 -1.68
C GLU A 49 -8.85 -20.11 -0.29
N SER A 50 -8.24 -18.93 -0.22
CA SER A 50 -7.44 -18.48 0.91
C SER A 50 -8.18 -17.42 1.71
N ASN A 51 -7.82 -17.27 2.99
CA ASN A 51 -8.40 -16.23 3.82
C ASN A 51 -7.95 -14.84 3.31
N ARG A 52 -8.90 -14.07 2.77
CA ARG A 52 -8.69 -12.70 2.26
C ARG A 52 -8.00 -11.78 3.28
N HIS A 53 -8.39 -11.89 4.55
CA HIS A 53 -7.84 -11.05 5.61
C HIS A 53 -6.38 -11.39 5.90
N GLU A 54 -6.04 -12.68 6.02
CA GLU A 54 -4.65 -13.10 6.25
C GLU A 54 -3.74 -12.72 5.08
N LEU A 55 -4.24 -12.86 3.85
CA LEU A 55 -3.53 -12.42 2.65
C LEU A 55 -3.28 -10.90 2.66
N GLU A 56 -4.28 -10.10 2.99
CA GLU A 56 -4.13 -8.64 3.11
C GLU A 56 -3.04 -8.27 4.13
N GLN A 57 -3.05 -8.91 5.31
CA GLN A 57 -2.08 -8.66 6.35
C GLN A 57 -0.67 -9.08 5.93
N ALA A 58 -0.54 -10.21 5.21
CA ALA A 58 0.73 -10.64 4.64
C ALA A 58 1.27 -9.65 3.61
N VAL A 59 0.41 -9.08 2.75
CA VAL A 59 0.80 -8.06 1.77
C VAL A 59 1.27 -6.78 2.45
N LYS A 60 0.51 -6.27 3.43
CA LYS A 60 0.89 -5.11 4.24
C LYS A 60 2.23 -5.32 4.93
N LYS A 61 2.41 -6.49 5.56
CA LYS A 61 3.67 -6.87 6.21
C LYS A 61 4.82 -6.90 5.21
N ALA A 62 4.65 -7.54 4.06
CA ALA A 62 5.69 -7.61 3.02
C ALA A 62 6.10 -6.22 2.49
N VAL A 63 5.16 -5.28 2.38
CA VAL A 63 5.46 -3.89 2.00
C VAL A 63 6.27 -3.18 3.09
N ARG A 64 5.87 -3.29 4.36
CA ARG A 64 6.59 -2.67 5.49
C ARG A 64 8.00 -3.22 5.64
N HIS A 65 8.17 -4.54 5.54
CA HIS A 65 9.49 -5.17 5.58
C HIS A 65 10.38 -4.69 4.42
N ALA A 66 9.87 -4.65 3.19
CA ALA A 66 10.66 -4.19 2.05
C ALA A 66 11.02 -2.69 2.15
N GLN A 67 10.19 -1.87 2.78
CA GLN A 67 10.51 -0.47 3.09
C GLN A 67 11.61 -0.37 4.14
N GLN A 68 11.56 -1.19 5.20
CA GLN A 68 12.58 -1.25 6.24
C GLN A 68 13.92 -1.80 5.73
N GLU A 69 13.91 -2.82 4.88
CA GLU A 69 15.12 -3.35 4.24
C GLU A 69 15.73 -2.35 3.27
N GLY A 70 14.92 -1.62 2.50
CA GLY A 70 15.39 -0.52 1.66
C GLY A 70 16.00 0.63 2.47
N LEU A 71 15.43 0.94 3.64
CA LEU A 71 16.00 1.90 4.58
C LEU A 71 17.30 1.38 5.22
N LEU A 72 17.38 0.10 5.59
CA LEU A 72 18.61 -0.51 6.09
C LEU A 72 19.71 -0.51 5.02
N LEU A 73 19.40 -0.80 3.76
CA LEU A 73 20.36 -0.75 2.66
C LEU A 73 20.82 0.69 2.36
N SER A 74 19.97 1.69 2.59
CA SER A 74 20.32 3.11 2.46
C SER A 74 21.13 3.65 3.64
N VAL A 75 21.00 3.07 4.84
CA VAL A 75 21.78 3.46 6.04
C VAL A 75 23.10 2.70 6.12
N VAL A 76 23.17 1.48 5.58
CA VAL A 76 24.41 0.66 5.51
C VAL A 76 25.35 1.12 4.38
N HIS A 77 24.92 2.05 3.51
CA HIS A 77 25.75 2.67 2.49
C HIS A 77 26.11 4.15 2.78
N CYS A 78 25.95 4.62 4.01
CA CYS A 78 26.50 5.89 4.49
C CYS A 78 27.71 5.66 5.40
#